data_AF-A0A2N7PM21-F1
#
_entry.id   AF-A0A2N7PM21-F1
#
_cell.length_a   1.000
_cell.length_b   1.000
_cell.length_c   1.000
_cell.angle_alpha   90.00
_cell.angle_beta   90.00
_cell.angle_gamma   90.00
#
_symmetry.space_group_name_H-M   'P 1'
#
loop_
_entity.id
_entity.type
_entity.pdbx_description
1 polymer ?
#
loop_
_entity_poly.entity_id
_entity_poly.type
_entity_poly.pdbx_seq_one_letter_code
_entity_poly.pdbx_strand_id
1 'polypeptide(L)' 'MAERLSSIGDASKKVGSDFRLKVIEYHHKYETSAEVSAYGISRATIYRWKKQFRESGGKLESLISKPRIAKRKIYFEL' A
#
# COMPACT_ATOMS: atom_id res chain seq x y z
N MET A 1 -0.09 -33.55 8.92
CA MET A 1 -0.44 -32.38 9.76
C MET A 1 0.16 -31.12 9.13
N ALA A 2 -0.39 -30.64 8.01
CA ALA A 2 0.15 -29.48 7.29
C ALA A 2 -1.00 -28.64 6.72
N GLU A 3 -1.77 -27.97 7.57
CA GLU A 3 -2.90 -27.17 7.08
C GLU A 3 -3.23 -26.02 8.04
N ARG A 4 -2.31 -25.09 8.31
CA ARG A 4 -2.66 -23.86 9.08
C ARG A 4 -1.84 -22.60 8.75
N LEU A 5 -1.03 -22.56 7.69
CA LEU A 5 -0.14 -21.40 7.41
C LEU A 5 -0.51 -20.54 6.19
N SER A 6 -1.45 -20.94 5.33
CA SER A 6 -1.81 -20.15 4.14
C SER A 6 -2.74 -18.96 4.43
N SER A 7 -3.54 -18.99 5.50
CA SER A 7 -4.64 -18.05 5.71
C SER A 7 -4.24 -16.67 6.28
N ILE A 8 -3.08 -16.57 6.94
CA ILE A 8 -2.61 -15.30 7.56
C ILE A 8 -2.19 -14.28 6.49
N GLY A 9 -1.66 -14.75 5.36
CA GLY A 9 -1.11 -13.91 4.30
C GLY A 9 -2.16 -13.04 3.59
N ASP A 10 -3.38 -13.54 3.44
CA ASP A 10 -4.44 -12.84 2.68
C ASP A 10 -5.19 -11.81 3.52
N ALA A 11 -5.36 -12.06 4.82
CA ALA A 11 -5.91 -11.07 5.76
C ALA A 11 -5.01 -9.83 5.86
N SER A 12 -3.68 -10.03 5.93
CA SER A 12 -2.71 -8.93 5.99
C SER A 12 -2.74 -8.02 4.74
N LYS A 13 -2.84 -8.62 3.54
CA LYS A 13 -2.96 -7.87 2.28
C LYS A 13 -4.26 -7.05 2.24
N LYS A 14 -5.37 -7.64 2.67
CA LYS A 14 -6.69 -7.00 2.70
C LYS A 14 -6.73 -5.81 3.66
N VAL A 15 -6.19 -5.98 4.87
CA VAL A 15 -6.10 -4.87 5.86
C VAL A 15 -5.28 -3.71 5.28
N GLY A 16 -4.18 -4.00 4.58
CA GLY A 16 -3.35 -2.99 3.93
C GLY A 16 -4.03 -2.25 2.77
N SER A 17 -4.82 -2.94 1.94
CA SER A 17 -5.57 -2.31 0.84
C SER A 17 -6.74 -1.47 1.34
N ASP A 18 -7.48 -1.95 2.34
CA ASP A 18 -8.66 -1.28 2.88
C ASP A 18 -8.28 0.06 3.56
N PHE A 19 -7.13 0.09 4.24
CA PHE A 19 -6.59 1.32 4.82
C PHE A 19 -6.23 2.36 3.75
N ARG A 20 -5.55 1.94 2.68
CA ARG A 20 -5.14 2.84 1.59
C ARG A 20 -6.33 3.39 0.82
N LEU A 21 -7.39 2.60 0.65
CA LEU A 21 -8.63 3.07 0.06
C LEU A 21 -9.27 4.17 0.93
N LYS A 22 -9.39 3.94 2.24
CA LYS A 22 -9.91 4.94 3.18
C LYS A 22 -9.13 6.25 3.09
N VAL A 23 -7.81 6.20 2.99
CA VAL A 23 -6.96 7.40 2.85
C VAL A 23 -7.29 8.14 1.55
N ILE A 24 -7.46 7.43 0.43
CA ILE A 24 -7.83 8.04 -0.86
C ILE A 24 -9.24 8.64 -0.83
N GLU A 25 -10.21 7.97 -0.20
CA GLU A 25 -11.58 8.49 -0.03
C GLU A 25 -11.62 9.70 0.89
N TYR A 26 -10.84 9.68 1.97
CA TYR A 26 -10.67 10.83 2.86
C TYR A 26 -10.05 12.02 2.10
N HIS A 27 -9.11 11.78 1.18
CA HIS A 27 -8.57 12.80 0.25
C HIS A 27 -9.59 13.40 -0.70
N HIS A 28 -10.59 12.62 -1.09
CA HIS A 28 -11.66 13.16 -1.91
C HIS A 28 -12.62 14.05 -1.10
N LYS A 29 -12.80 13.74 0.19
CA LYS A 29 -13.73 14.44 1.09
C LYS A 29 -13.11 15.66 1.77
N TYR A 30 -11.81 15.64 2.03
CA TYR A 30 -11.08 16.67 2.76
C TYR A 30 -9.85 17.10 1.96
N GLU A 31 -9.36 18.31 2.20
CA GLU A 31 -8.15 18.79 1.53
C GLU A 31 -6.90 18.08 2.04
N THR A 32 -5.92 17.93 1.15
CA THR A 32 -4.63 17.25 1.34
C THR A 32 -3.89 17.60 2.65
N SER A 33 -4.10 18.79 3.23
CA SER A 33 -3.45 19.21 4.48
C SER A 33 -4.00 18.46 5.71
N ALA A 34 -5.29 18.10 5.71
CA ALA A 34 -5.93 17.42 6.83
C ALA A 34 -5.50 15.94 6.93
N GLU A 35 -5.25 15.28 5.80
CA GLU A 35 -4.86 13.86 5.78
C GLU A 35 -3.44 13.61 6.26
N VAL A 36 -2.51 14.51 5.92
CA VAL A 36 -1.12 14.40 6.37
C VAL A 36 -1.08 14.46 7.90
N SER A 37 -1.92 15.30 8.50
CA SER A 37 -2.07 15.40 9.95
C SER A 37 -2.81 14.20 10.55
N ALA A 38 -3.89 13.71 9.89
CA ALA A 38 -4.71 12.63 10.41
C ALA A 38 -4.04 11.25 10.36
N TYR A 39 -3.26 10.97 9.30
CA TYR A 39 -2.66 9.65 9.07
C TYR A 39 -1.14 9.63 9.20
N GLY A 40 -0.47 10.79 9.29
CA GLY A 40 1.00 10.86 9.33
C GLY A 40 1.67 10.41 8.03
N ILE A 41 0.94 10.38 6.92
CA ILE A 41 1.43 9.90 5.62
C ILE A 41 1.86 11.08 4.77
N SER A 42 3.01 10.98 4.11
CA SER A 42 3.47 12.03 3.21
C SER A 42 2.51 12.23 2.02
N ARG A 43 2.35 13.48 1.59
CA ARG A 43 1.56 13.84 0.39
C ARG A 43 1.97 13.01 -0.83
N ALA A 44 3.27 12.83 -1.04
CA ALA A 44 3.82 12.06 -2.14
C ALA A 44 3.33 10.61 -2.14
N THR A 45 3.24 9.98 -0.97
CA THR A 45 2.71 8.61 -0.83
C THR A 45 1.24 8.55 -1.25
N ILE A 46 0.43 9.52 -0.82
CA ILE A 46 -1.01 9.60 -1.13
C ILE A 46 -1.21 9.76 -2.65
N TYR A 47 -0.50 10.70 -3.28
CA TYR A 47 -0.57 10.88 -4.73
C TYR A 47 -0.12 9.65 -5.52
N ARG A 48 0.90 8.91 -5.03
CA ARG A 48 1.31 7.64 -5.65
C ARG A 48 0.19 6.60 -5.59
N TRP A 49 -0.48 6.45 -4.45
CA TRP A 49 -1.61 5.52 -4.33
C TRP A 49 -2.80 5.95 -5.18
N LYS A 50 -3.12 7.24 -5.23
CA LYS A 50 -4.19 7.77 -6.09
C LYS A 50 -3.91 7.52 -7.57
N LYS A 51 -2.66 7.73 -8.01
CA LYS A 51 -2.21 7.43 -9.36
C LYS A 51 -2.37 5.94 -9.67
N GLN A 52 -1.85 5.08 -8.79
CA GLN A 52 -1.92 3.63 -8.93
C GLN A 52 -3.36 3.09 -8.98
N PHE A 53 -4.24 3.64 -8.14
CA PHE A 53 -5.66 3.30 -8.14
C PHE A 53 -6.33 3.69 -9.47
N ARG A 54 -6.06 4.90 -9.98
CA ARG A 54 -6.56 5.37 -11.28
C ARG A 54 -6.04 4.52 -12.45
N GLU A 55 -4.73 4.25 -12.49
CA GLU A 55 -4.11 3.43 -13.56
C GLU A 55 -4.63 1.99 -13.57
N SER A 56 -5.06 1.47 -12.43
CA SER A 56 -5.64 0.13 -12.32
C SER A 56 -7.12 0.04 -12.73
N GLY A 57 -7.78 1.18 -13.01
CA GLY A 57 -9.22 1.24 -13.24
C GLY A 57 -10.06 1.07 -11.97
N GLY A 58 -9.53 1.41 -10.80
CA GLY A 58 -10.26 1.35 -9.52
C GLY A 58 -10.19 0.00 -8.80
N LYS A 59 -9.21 -0.86 -9.12
CA LYS A 59 -9.05 -2.17 -8.48
C LYS A 59 -8.37 -2.05 -7.12
N LEU A 60 -9.00 -2.57 -6.06
CA LEU A 60 -8.43 -2.59 -4.71
C LEU A 60 -7.12 -3.38 -4.61
N GLU A 61 -6.98 -4.43 -5.41
CA GLU A 61 -5.77 -5.26 -5.47
C GLU A 61 -4.53 -4.44 -5.87
N SER A 62 -4.73 -3.36 -6.64
CA SER A 62 -3.65 -2.46 -7.01
C SER A 62 -3.06 -1.74 -5.80
N LEU A 63 -3.83 -1.52 -4.73
CA LEU A 63 -3.36 -0.86 -3.52
C LEU A 63 -2.61 -1.81 -2.57
N ILE A 64 -2.52 -3.10 -2.87
CA ILE A 64 -1.75 -4.04 -2.05
C ILE A 64 -0.26 -3.69 -2.13
N SER A 65 0.40 -3.61 -0.97
CA SER A 65 1.84 -3.34 -0.92
C SER A 65 2.60 -4.52 -1.52
N LYS A 66 3.30 -4.29 -2.63
CA LYS A 66 4.28 -5.27 -3.08
C LYS A 66 5.47 -5.27 -2.11
N PRO A 67 5.93 -6.43 -1.65
CA PRO A 67 7.14 -6.49 -0.83
C PRO A 67 8.30 -5.88 -1.62
N ARG A 68 9.00 -4.91 -1.02
CA ARG A 68 10.20 -4.32 -1.63
C ARG A 68 11.34 -5.31 -1.45
N ILE A 69 11.54 -6.18 -2.44
CA ILE A 69 12.70 -7.08 -2.46
C ILE A 69 13.91 -6.22 -2.82
N ALA A 70 14.67 -5.82 -1.81
CA ALA A 70 15.95 -5.16 -2.02
C ALA A 70 16.93 -6.20 -2.59
N LYS A 71 17.36 -6.02 -3.85
CA LYS A 71 18.44 -6.83 -4.43
C LYS A 71 19.76 -6.37 -3.80
N ARG A 72 20.30 -7.12 -2.83
CA ARG A 72 21.66 -6.89 -2.35
C ARG A 72 22.64 -7.30 -3.45
N LYS A 73 23.40 -6.35 -4.00
CA LYS A 73 24.60 -6.66 -4.77
C LYS A 73 25.69 -7.03 -3.76
N ILE A 74 25.95 -8.33 -3.61
CA ILE A 74 27.13 -8.82 -2.89
C ILE A 74 28.30 -8.67 -3.86
N TYR A 75 29.17 -7.69 -3.60
CA TYR A 75 30.46 -7.60 -4.29
C TYR A 75 31.36 -8.67 -3.65
N PHE A 76 31.67 -9.72 -4.40
CA PHE A 76 32.78 -10.60 -4.08
C PHE A 76 34.04 -9.89 -4.60
N GLU A 77 34.84 -9.34 -3.70
CA GLU A 77 36.18 -8.87 -4.05
C GLU A 77 37.07 -10.10 -4.31
N LEU A 78 37.84 -10.05 -5.41
CA LEU A 78 38.79 -11.06 -5.91
C LEU A 78 40.21 -10.70 -5.49
#